data_AF-A0A6C1QQQ2-F1
#
_entry.id   AF-A0A6C1QQQ2-F1
#
_cell.length_a   1.000
_cell.length_b   1.000
_cell.length_c   1.000
_cell.angle_alpha   90.00
_cell.angle_beta   90.00
_cell.angle_gamma   90.00
#
_symmetry.space_group_name_H-M   'P 1'
#
loop_
_entity.id
_entity.type
_entity.pdbx_description
1 polymer ?
#
loop_
_entity_poly.entity_id
_entity_poly.type
_entity_poly.pdbx_seq_one_letter_code
_entity_poly.pdbx_strand_id
1 'polypeptide(L)' 'MAQSVIMPKAGMAMETGTVIRWLKNEGDTVTVGEPLLEIETDKVSM' A
#
# COMPACT_ATOMS: atom_id res chain seq x y z
N MET A 1 12.49 -15.44 3.41
CA MET A 1 12.64 -14.65 2.16
C MET A 1 11.84 -13.38 2.35
N ALA A 2 12.43 -12.21 2.09
CA ALA A 2 11.70 -10.94 2.18
C ALA A 2 10.90 -10.73 0.88
N GLN A 3 9.60 -10.47 0.99
CA GLN A 3 8.75 -10.13 -0.14
C GLN A 3 8.71 -8.60 -0.26
N SER A 4 9.18 -8.06 -1.38
CA SER A 4 9.08 -6.62 -1.64
C SER A 4 7.62 -6.25 -1.86
N VAL A 5 7.07 -5.40 -0.99
CA VAL A 5 5.74 -4.81 -1.17
C VAL A 5 5.89 -3.60 -2.08
N ILE A 6 5.43 -3.73 -3.31
CA ILE A 6 5.42 -2.62 -4.27
C ILE A 6 4.09 -1.89 -4.19
N MET A 7 4.12 -0.56 -4.34
CA MET A 7 2.90 0.23 -4.46
C MET A 7 2.14 -0.23 -5.71
N PRO A 8 0.90 -0.76 -5.57
CA PRO A 8 0.13 -1.15 -6.73
C PRO A 8 -0.30 0.10 -7.50
N LYS A 9 -0.22 0.06 -8.83
CA LYS A 9 -0.81 1.11 -9.67
C LYS A 9 -2.33 0.98 -9.60
N ALA A 10 -3.00 1.90 -8.92
CA ALA A 10 -4.46 1.94 -8.80
C ALA A 10 -5.19 2.41 -10.08
N GLY A 11 -4.45 2.78 -11.13
CA GLY A 11 -5.01 3.11 -12.43
C GLY A 11 -3.94 3.48 -13.47
N MET A 12 -4.31 3.47 -14.75
CA MET A 12 -3.41 3.86 -15.85
C MET A 12 -2.86 5.29 -15.73
N ALA A 13 -3.56 6.16 -15.00
CA ALA A 13 -3.23 7.58 -14.81
C ALA A 13 -2.85 7.93 -13.36
N MET A 14 -2.48 6.96 -12.53
CA MET A 14 -1.96 7.21 -11.19
C MET A 14 -0.49 7.63 -11.31
N GLU A 15 -0.17 8.89 -11.00
CA GLU A 15 1.20 9.40 -10.98
C GLU A 15 1.83 9.35 -9.59
N THR A 16 1.08 9.70 -8.54
CA THR A 16 1.59 9.75 -7.17
C THR A 16 0.61 9.07 -6.20
N GLY A 17 1.13 8.25 -5.30
CA GLY A 17 0.39 7.70 -4.15
C GLY A 17 1.11 8.05 -2.86
N THR A 18 0.37 8.54 -1.88
CA THR A 18 0.89 8.91 -0.56
C THR A 18 0.57 7.80 0.42
N VAL A 19 1.59 7.27 1.13
CA VAL A 19 1.36 6.34 2.23
C VAL A 19 0.85 7.15 3.43
N ILE A 20 -0.42 6.99 3.77
CA ILE A 20 -1.04 7.71 4.89
C ILE A 20 -0.84 6.98 6.22
N ARG A 21 -0.72 5.64 6.18
CA ARG A 21 -0.55 4.84 7.39
C ARG A 21 0.10 3.49 7.11
N TRP A 22 1.02 3.10 7.98
CA TRP A 22 1.48 1.72 8.07
C TRP A 22 0.63 0.96 9.10
N LEU A 23 0.07 -0.16 8.69
CA LEU A 23 -0.69 -1.06 9.57
C LEU A 23 0.23 -2.13 10.20
N LYS A 24 1.38 -2.38 9.58
CA LYS A 24 2.41 -3.32 10.04
C LYS A 24 3.71 -2.60 10.33
N ASN A 25 4.40 -3.05 11.38
CA ASN A 25 5.72 -2.55 11.75
C ASN A 25 6.82 -3.53 11.31
N GLU A 26 8.05 -3.05 11.34
CA GLU A 26 9.22 -3.87 11.06
C GLU A 26 9.31 -5.04 12.06
N GLY A 27 9.40 -6.26 11.53
CA GLY A 27 9.45 -7.48 12.34
C GLY A 27 8.09 -8.13 12.62
N ASP A 28 6.97 -7.48 12.25
CA ASP A 28 5.65 -8.08 12.38
C ASP A 28 5.45 -9.24 11.38
N THR A 29 4.74 -10.28 11.81
CA THR A 29 4.32 -11.37 10.92
C THR A 29 3.13 -10.91 10.08
N VAL A 30 3.19 -11.17 8.78
CA VAL A 30 2.15 -10.85 7.79
C VAL A 30 1.42 -12.13 7.38
N THR A 31 0.10 -12.11 7.41
CA THR A 31 -0.74 -13.22 6.95
C THR A 31 -1.44 -12.90 5.63
N VAL A 32 -1.74 -13.91 4.82
CA VAL A 32 -2.52 -13.74 3.59
C VAL A 32 -3.90 -13.16 3.92
N GLY A 33 -4.28 -12.10 3.22
CA GLY A 33 -5.53 -11.38 3.46
C GLY A 33 -5.43 -10.26 4.50
N GLU A 34 -4.26 -10.05 5.11
CA GLU A 34 -4.03 -8.99 6.08
C GLU A 34 -3.53 -7.71 5.39
N PRO A 35 -4.14 -6.54 5.67
CA PRO A 35 -3.69 -5.26 5.11
C PRO A 35 -2.38 -4.79 5.76
N LEU A 36 -1.45 -4.28 4.94
CA LEU A 36 -0.10 -3.89 5.36
C LEU A 36 0.08 -2.39 5.55
N LEU A 37 -0.50 -1.63 4.64
CA LEU A 37 -0.37 -0.19 4.55
C LEU A 37 -1.61 0.39 3.88
N GLU A 38 -1.96 1.60 4.29
CA GLU A 38 -2.98 2.42 3.65
C GLU A 38 -2.29 3.49 2.82
N ILE A 39 -2.71 3.56 1.56
CA ILE A 39 -2.27 4.58 0.61
C ILE A 39 -3.48 5.38 0.16
N GLU A 40 -3.28 6.68 0.06
CA GLU A 40 -4.21 7.59 -0.59
C GLU A 40 -3.64 7.96 -1.96
N THR A 41 -4.46 7.87 -2.99
CA THR A 41 -4.12 8.33 -4.33
C THR A 41 -4.97 9.55 -4.65
N ASP A 42 -4.38 10.54 -5.30
CA ASP A 42 -5.03 11.78 -5.75
C ASP A 42 -6.28 11.57 -6.62
N LYS A 43 -6.45 10.37 -7.18
CA LYS A 43 -7.55 9.99 -8.07
C LYS A 43 -8.76 9.31 -7.41
N VAL A 44 -8.78 9.08 -6.10
CA VAL A 44 -10.01 8.59 -5.43
C VAL A 44 -10.87 9.80 -5.05
N SER A 45 -11.44 10.42 -6.07
CA SER A 45 -12.50 11.42 -5.94
C SER A 45 -13.36 11.34 -7.20
N MET A 46 -14.07 10.22 -7.36
CA MET A 46 -15.40 10.07 -8.00
C MET A 46 -15.67 8.62 -8.40
#